data_AF-A0A1F8TS73-F1
#
_entry.id   AF-A0A1F8TS73-F1
#
_cell.length_a   1.000
_cell.length_b   1.000
_cell.length_c   1.000
_cell.angle_alpha   90.00
_cell.angle_beta   90.00
_cell.angle_gamma   90.00
#
_symmetry.space_group_name_H-M   'P 1'
#
loop_
_entity.id
_entity.type
_entity.pdbx_description
1 polymer ?
#
loop_
_entity_poly.entity_id
_entity_poly.type
_entity_poly.pdbx_seq_one_letter_code
_entity_poly.pdbx_strand_id
1 'polypeptide(L)' 'MFLQTNFNPIVDILTIVLGTYGAIKLVGSFVELDHFPSLSQFLHILRKCWKGTLALLIANTFFFYRVYNGLFH' A
#
# COMPACT_ATOMS: atom_id res chain seq x y z
N MET A 1 28.25 -4.89 3.97
CA MET A 1 28.03 -6.18 4.65
C MET A 1 26.69 -6.08 5.33
N PHE A 2 25.67 -6.76 4.77
CA PHE A 2 24.32 -7.06 5.28
C PHE A 2 23.68 -6.01 6.21
N LEU A 3 22.71 -5.21 5.74
CA LEU A 3 21.28 -5.57 5.81
C LEU A 3 20.94 -6.44 7.04
N GLN A 4 21.35 -5.98 8.22
CA GLN A 4 20.99 -6.57 9.50
C GLN A 4 19.75 -5.90 10.10
N THR A 5 18.89 -5.31 9.26
CA THR A 5 17.51 -5.02 9.63
C THR A 5 16.74 -6.33 9.56
N ASN A 6 16.75 -7.09 10.65
CA ASN A 6 15.89 -8.26 10.94
C ASN A 6 15.07 -8.73 9.72
N PHE A 7 15.70 -9.49 8.83
CA PHE A 7 15.06 -10.02 7.63
C PHE A 7 13.99 -11.01 8.08
N ASN A 8 12.76 -10.51 8.28
CA ASN A 8 11.63 -11.33 8.61
C ASN A 8 10.87 -11.60 7.30
N PRO A 9 11.18 -12.70 6.60
CA PRO A 9 10.62 -12.97 5.27
C PRO A 9 9.09 -13.03 5.29
N ILE A 10 8.49 -13.36 6.43
CA ILE A 10 7.04 -13.39 6.61
C ILE A 10 6.47 -11.97 6.52
N VAL A 11 7.10 -11.00 7.20
CA VAL A 11 6.65 -9.61 7.19
C VAL A 11 6.85 -8.98 5.82
N ASP A 12 7.92 -9.35 5.12
CA ASP A 12 8.20 -8.88 3.75
C ASP A 12 7.15 -9.39 2.77
N ILE A 13 6.86 -10.68 2.79
CA ILE A 13 5.83 -11.30 1.96
C ILE A 13 4.47 -10.67 2.29
N LEU A 14 4.13 -10.49 3.57
CA LEU A 14 2.89 -9.84 3.97
C LEU A 14 2.80 -8.40 3.47
N THR A 15 3.88 -7.64 3.55
CA THR A 15 3.95 -6.26 3.05
C THR A 15 3.69 -6.21 1.55
N ILE A 16 4.34 -7.09 0.79
CA ILE A 16 4.14 -7.19 -0.67
C ILE A 16 2.69 -7.59 -0.98
N VAL A 17 2.18 -8.65 -0.36
CA VAL A 17 0.82 -9.16 -0.62
C VAL A 17 -0.24 -8.11 -0.26
N LEU A 18 -0.12 -7.45 0.88
CA LEU A 18 -1.04 -6.38 1.30
C LEU A 18 -0.94 -5.16 0.39
N GLY A 19 0.28 -4.78 -0.01
CA GLY A 19 0.51 -3.69 -0.95
C GLY A 19 -0.11 -3.98 -2.32
N THR A 20 0.14 -5.15 -2.89
CA THR A 20 -0.43 -5.58 -4.18
C THR A 20 -1.95 -5.70 -4.11
N TYR A 21 -2.50 -6.30 -3.06
CA TYR A 21 -3.95 -6.41 -2.87
C TYR A 21 -4.62 -5.02 -2.77
N GLY A 22 -4.04 -4.13 -1.96
CA GLY A 22 -4.52 -2.75 -1.81
C GLY A 22 -4.45 -1.99 -3.12
N ALA A 23 -3.36 -2.11 -3.87
CA ALA A 23 -3.17 -1.46 -5.17
C ALA A 23 -4.18 -1.96 -6.20
N ILE A 24 -4.38 -3.28 -6.33
CA ILE A 24 -5.37 -3.86 -7.26
C ILE A 24 -6.78 -3.37 -6.94
N LYS A 25 -7.17 -3.34 -5.65
CA LYS A 25 -8.49 -2.85 -5.24
C LYS A 25 -8.68 -1.37 -5.55
N LEU A 26 -7.66 -0.56 -5.29
CA LEU A 26 -7.72 0.89 -5.50
C LEU A 26 -7.73 1.21 -7.00
N VAL A 27 -6.78 0.67 -7.76
CA VAL A 27 -6.66 0.86 -9.21
C VAL A 27 -7.88 0.31 -9.94
N GLY A 28 -8.38 -0.88 -9.57
CA GLY A 28 -9.59 -1.45 -10.18
C GLY A 28 -10.80 -0.52 -10.03
N SER A 29 -10.96 0.13 -8.88
CA SER A 29 -12.04 1.11 -8.68
C SER A 29 -11.83 2.44 -9.41
N PHE A 30 -10.59 2.80 -9.76
CA PHE A 30 -10.30 3.95 -10.62
C PHE A 30 -10.46 3.64 -12.10
N VAL A 31 -10.13 2.42 -12.54
CA VAL A 31 -10.27 1.98 -13.93
C VAL A 31 -11.75 1.79 -14.31
N GLU A 32 -12.63 1.48 -13.35
CA GLU A 32 -14.08 1.49 -13.55
C GLU A 32 -14.67 2.89 -13.82
N LEU A 33 -13.89 3.97 -13.66
CA LEU A 33 -14.32 5.32 -14.00
C LEU A 33 -13.89 5.66 -15.42
N ASP A 34 -14.87 5.83 -16.31
CA ASP A 34 -14.66 6.27 -17.70
C ASP A 34 -14.28 7.77 -17.83
N HIS A 35 -14.16 8.48 -16.70
CA HIS A 35 -13.92 9.92 -16.65
C HIS A 35 -13.11 10.30 -15.40
N PHE A 36 -12.47 11.46 -15.44
CA PHE A 36 -11.72 11.98 -14.29
C PHE A 36 -12.66 12.13 -13.08
N PRO A 37 -12.39 11.48 -11.93
CA PRO A 37 -13.30 11.50 -10.80
C PRO A 37 -13.43 12.89 -10.21
N SER A 38 -14.66 13.28 -9.88
CA SER A 38 -14.90 14.43 -9.02
C SER A 38 -14.45 14.11 -7.58
N LEU A 39 -14.18 15.15 -6.79
CA LEU A 39 -13.68 15.01 -5.42
C LEU A 39 -14.65 14.18 -4.54
N SER A 40 -15.96 14.27 -4.78
CA SER A 40 -16.97 13.47 -4.11
C SER A 40 -16.92 11.98 -4.52
N GLN A 41 -16.73 11.68 -5.80
CA GLN A 41 -16.54 10.30 -6.29
C GLN A 41 -15.24 9.69 -5.77
N PHE A 42 -14.17 10.47 -5.72
CA PHE A 42 -12.89 10.06 -5.14
C PHE A 42 -13.06 9.66 -3.67
N LEU A 43 -13.71 10.48 -2.85
CA LEU A 43 -13.99 10.16 -1.45
C LEU A 43 -14.91 8.94 -1.31
N HIS A 44 -15.88 8.79 -2.21
CA HIS A 44 -16.77 7.63 -2.21
C HIS A 44 -16.01 6.33 -2.52
N ILE A 45 -15.12 6.35 -3.52
CA ILE A 45 -14.24 5.22 -3.86
C ILE A 45 -13.28 4.92 -2.71
N LEU A 46 -12.69 5.95 -2.10
CA LEU A 46 -11.81 5.79 -0.94
C LEU A 46 -12.54 5.10 0.22
N ARG A 47 -13.82 5.45 0.44
CA ARG A 47 -14.67 4.84 1.48
C ARG A 47 -15.10 3.42 1.11
N LYS A 48 -15.43 3.16 -0.16
CA LYS A 48 -15.79 1.83 -0.68
C LYS A 48 -14.60 0.87 -0.59
N CYS A 49 -13.40 1.36 -0.89
CA CYS A 49 -12.14 0.60 -0.89
C CYS A 49 -11.31 0.83 0.38
N TRP A 50 -11.90 1.31 1.48
CA TRP A 50 -11.16 1.76 2.66
C TRP A 50 -10.25 0.67 3.23
N LYS A 51 -10.68 -0.60 3.21
CA LYS A 51 -9.86 -1.75 3.65
C LYS A 51 -8.63 -1.95 2.78
N GLY A 52 -8.78 -1.79 1.46
CA GLY A 52 -7.68 -1.87 0.50
C GLY A 52 -6.73 -0.68 0.64
N THR A 53 -7.27 0.53 0.81
CA THR A 53 -6.49 1.74 1.09
C THR A 53 -5.70 1.62 2.39
N LEU A 54 -6.32 1.09 3.46
CA LEU A 54 -5.67 0.86 4.75
C LEU A 54 -4.55 -0.18 4.62
N ALA A 55 -4.79 -1.30 3.92
CA ALA A 55 -3.79 -2.33 3.67
C ALA A 55 -2.59 -1.77 2.89
N LEU A 56 -2.85 -0.97 1.84
CA LEU A 56 -1.83 -0.29 1.07
C LEU A 56 -1.03 0.68 1.95
N LEU A 57 -1.70 1.48 2.79
CA LEU A 57 -1.06 2.45 3.68
C LEU A 57 -0.15 1.77 4.70
N ILE A 58 -0.60 0.67 5.31
CA ILE A 58 0.18 -0.12 6.26
C ILE A 58 1.41 -0.70 5.56
N ALA A 59 1.23 -1.30 4.39
CA ALA A 59 2.33 -1.86 3.60
C ALA A 59 3.35 -0.77 3.21
N ASN A 60 2.89 0.40 2.77
CA ASN A 60 3.76 1.51 2.40
C ASN A 60 4.52 2.05 3.61
N THR A 61 3.84 2.27 4.73
CA THR A 61 4.47 2.73 5.99
C THR A 61 5.57 1.77 6.42
N PHE A 62 5.32 0.45 6.34
CA PHE A 62 6.29 -0.56 6.73
C PHE A 62 7.49 -0.63 5.77
N PHE A 63 7.24 -0.47 4.48
CA PHE A 63 8.28 -0.38 3.47
C PHE A 63 9.18 0.85 3.72
N PHE A 64 8.60 2.04 3.87
CA PHE A 64 9.36 3.26 4.15
C PHE A 64 10.08 3.22 5.50
N TYR A 65 9.47 2.64 6.53
CA TYR A 65 10.13 2.44 7.83
C TYR A 65 11.39 1.58 7.69
N ARG A 66 11.34 0.49 6.91
CA ARG A 66 12.51 -0.33 6.62
C ARG A 66 13.53 0.38 5.74
N VAL A 67 13.11 1.12 4.72
CA VAL A 67 14.02 1.90 3.87
C VAL A 67 14.76 2.95 4.71
N TYR A 68 14.06 3.66 5.60
CA TYR A 68 14.67 4.61 6.51
C TYR A 68 15.67 3.92 7.47
N ASN A 69 15.24 2.87 8.17
CA ASN A 69 16.14 2.12 9.06
C ASN A 69 17.29 1.43 8.34
N GLY A 70 17.16 1.09 7.05
CA GLY A 70 18.24 0.51 6.25
C GLY A 70 19.18 1.54 5.62
N LEU A 71 18.75 2.80 5.49
CA LEU A 71 19.55 3.91 4.96
C LEU A 71 20.31 4.68 6.04
N PHE A 72 19.76 4.75 7.25
CA PHE A 72 20.29 5.57 8.35
C PHE A 72 21.01 4.76 9.44
N HIS A 73 21.30 3.49 9.19
CA HIS A 73 21.97 2.58 10.13
C HIS A 73 23.14 1.84 9.49
#